data_AF-A0A920IQK1-F1
#
_entry.id   AF-A0A920IQK1-F1
#
_cell.length_a   1.000
_cell.length_b   1.000
_cell.length_c   1.000
_cell.angle_alpha   90.00
_cell.angle_beta   90.00
_cell.angle_gamma   90.00
#
_symmetry.space_group_name_H-M   'P 1'
#
loop_
_entity.id
_entity.type
_entity.pdbx_description
1 polymer ?
#
loop_
_entity_poly.entity_id
_entity_poly.type
_entity_poly.pdbx_seq_one_letter_code
_entity_poly.pdbx_strand_id
1 'polypeptide(L)' 'MLILRIRGFEKLFLKLVPFNDNYLHATEGYDDMPAHIKTSLTNTNITLSVIDKKLNLGTWQGIFLFEHRTSLKIDL' A
#
# COMPACT_ATOMS: atom_id res chain seq x y z
N MET A 1 13.53 1.13 -14.24
CA MET A 1 12.50 2.19 -14.22
C MET A 1 11.23 1.81 -13.44
N LEU A 2 10.75 0.56 -13.47
CA LEU A 2 9.57 0.12 -12.67
C LEU A 2 9.76 0.23 -11.14
N ILE A 3 10.91 -0.20 -10.61
CA ILE A 3 11.20 -0.15 -9.15
C ILE A 3 11.24 1.31 -8.63
N LEU A 4 11.67 2.26 -9.46
CA LEU A 4 11.76 3.68 -9.07
C LEU A 4 10.38 4.32 -8.86
N ARG A 5 9.34 3.88 -9.58
CA ARG A 5 7.97 4.41 -9.41
C ARG A 5 7.35 3.97 -8.09
N ILE A 6 7.55 2.70 -7.68
CA ILE A 6 7.01 2.17 -6.42
C ILE A 6 7.64 2.86 -5.22
N ARG A 7 8.97 3.04 -5.22
CA ARG A 7 9.69 3.77 -4.17
C ARG A 7 9.24 5.23 -4.04
N GLY A 8 8.77 5.85 -5.13
CA GLY A 8 8.19 7.19 -5.11
C GLY A 8 6.91 7.26 -4.29
N PHE A 9 6.03 6.26 -4.44
CA PHE A 9 4.80 6.14 -3.67
C PHE A 9 5.07 5.87 -2.18
N GLU A 10 6.03 5.01 -1.86
CA GLU A 10 6.43 4.78 -0.46
C GLU A 10 6.88 6.08 0.23
N LYS A 11 7.73 6.88 -0.43
CA LYS A 11 8.15 8.19 0.08
C LYS A 11 7.00 9.16 0.27
N LEU A 12 6.03 9.17 -0.65
CA LEU A 12 4.83 9.99 -0.50
C LEU A 12 4.02 9.57 0.72
N PHE A 13 3.80 8.27 0.91
CA PHE A 13 3.06 7.76 2.06
C PHE A 13 3.75 8.04 3.38
N LEU A 14 5.07 7.96 3.46
CA LEU A 14 5.82 8.36 4.67
C LEU A 14 5.60 9.83 5.04
N LYS A 15 5.31 10.70 4.05
CA LYS A 15 5.02 12.12 4.28
C LYS A 15 3.55 12.38 4.62
N LEU A 16 2.63 11.68 3.96
CA LEU A 16 1.18 11.89 4.14
C LEU A 16 0.63 11.17 5.37
N VAL A 17 1.19 10.01 5.69
CA VAL A 17 0.73 9.10 6.74
C VAL A 17 1.97 8.54 7.48
N PRO A 18 2.62 9.38 8.30
CA PRO A 18 3.80 8.97 9.06
C PRO A 18 3.45 7.87 10.08
N PHE A 19 4.45 7.11 10.52
CA PHE A 19 4.23 6.00 11.45
C PHE A 19 3.97 6.43 12.90
N ASN A 20 4.60 7.51 13.36
CA ASN A 20 4.57 7.94 14.76
C ASN A 20 3.86 9.29 14.91
N ASP A 21 2.64 9.40 14.37
CA ASP A 21 1.79 10.56 14.62
C ASP A 21 0.85 10.33 15.82
N ASN A 22 0.14 11.36 16.25
CA ASN A 22 -0.83 11.30 17.34
C ASN A 22 -2.16 10.63 16.92
N TYR A 23 -2.07 9.39 16.42
CA TYR A 23 -3.23 8.59 16.07
C TYR A 23 -3.90 8.00 17.32
N LEU A 24 -5.23 8.02 17.35
CA LEU A 24 -6.00 7.46 18.48
C LEU A 24 -6.02 5.93 18.48
N HIS A 25 -5.78 5.30 17.33
CA HIS A 25 -5.78 3.85 17.16
C HIS A 25 -4.33 3.35 17.03
N ALA A 26 -3.90 2.49 17.95
CA ALA A 26 -2.55 1.91 17.95
C ALA A 26 -2.52 0.54 18.64
N THR A 27 -3.68 -0.12 18.70
CA THR A 27 -3.84 -1.37 19.48
C THR A 27 -3.08 -2.54 18.87
N GLU A 28 -2.77 -2.48 17.57
CA GLU A 28 -2.05 -3.53 16.85
C GLU A 28 -0.60 -3.17 16.51
N GLY A 29 -0.05 -2.09 17.07
CA GLY A 29 1.32 -1.64 16.85
C GLY A 29 1.42 -0.23 16.26
N TYR A 30 2.65 0.28 16.13
CA TYR A 30 2.90 1.66 15.69
C TYR A 30 2.48 1.91 14.23
N ASP A 31 2.43 0.86 13.41
CA ASP A 31 2.03 0.91 12.00
C ASP A 31 0.54 0.60 11.77
N ASP A 32 -0.26 0.52 12.83
CA ASP A 32 -1.69 0.17 12.81
C ASP A 32 -2.52 1.23 12.07
N MET A 33 -2.80 2.38 12.71
CA MET A 33 -3.55 3.46 12.06
C MET A 33 -2.92 3.94 10.73
N PRO A 34 -1.59 4.06 10.60
CA PRO A 34 -0.98 4.37 9.32
C PRO A 34 -1.37 3.40 8.20
N ALA A 35 -1.42 2.10 8.47
CA ALA A 35 -1.83 1.11 7.48
C ALA A 35 -3.32 1.23 7.13
N HIS A 36 -4.18 1.49 8.11
CA HIS A 36 -5.61 1.74 7.88
C HIS A 36 -5.82 2.95 6.96
N ILE A 37 -5.16 4.08 7.24
CA ILE A 37 -5.28 5.29 6.41
C ILE A 37 -4.77 5.03 4.99
N LYS A 38 -3.61 4.38 4.82
CA LYS A 38 -3.06 4.04 3.49
C LYS A 38 -4.01 3.13 2.71
N THR A 39 -4.64 2.18 3.39
CA THR A 39 -5.67 1.30 2.82
C THR A 39 -6.90 2.09 2.36
N SER A 40 -7.39 3.05 3.16
CA SER A 40 -8.53 3.91 2.78
C SER A 40 -8.21 4.86 1.62
N LEU A 41 -6.94 5.24 1.45
CA LEU A 41 -6.47 6.10 0.35
C LEU A 41 -6.17 5.33 -0.94
N THR A 42 -6.20 3.99 -0.90
CA THR A 42 -5.90 3.13 -2.03
C THR A 42 -7.07 2.21 -2.36
N ASN A 43 -6.99 1.57 -3.52
CA ASN A 43 -8.01 0.60 -3.91
C ASN A 43 -7.73 -0.73 -3.21
N THR A 44 -8.70 -1.23 -2.45
CA THR A 44 -8.67 -2.56 -1.84
C THR A 44 -9.10 -3.67 -2.79
N ASN A 45 -9.65 -3.31 -3.94
CA ASN A 45 -10.10 -4.21 -4.98
C ASN A 45 -9.94 -3.55 -6.35
N ILE A 46 -9.76 -4.37 -7.38
CA ILE A 46 -9.77 -3.94 -8.77
C ILE A 46 -10.55 -4.97 -9.60
N THR A 47 -11.30 -4.49 -10.58
CA THR A 47 -11.98 -5.34 -11.57
C THR A 47 -11.14 -5.35 -12.84
N LEU A 48 -10.88 -6.54 -13.38
CA LEU A 48 -10.07 -6.74 -14.58
C LEU A 48 -10.89 -7.41 -15.67
N SER A 49 -10.72 -6.94 -16.90
CA SER A 49 -11.34 -7.56 -18.07
C SER A 49 -10.55 -8.77 -18.54
N VAL A 50 -11.26 -9.84 -18.92
CA VAL A 50 -10.70 -11.03 -19.57
C VAL A 50 -11.23 -11.09 -21.00
N ILE A 51 -10.32 -11.10 -21.97
CA ILE A 51 -10.63 -11.21 -23.41
C ILE A 51 -9.80 -12.37 -23.95
N ASP A 52 -10.42 -13.26 -24.73
CA ASP A 52 -9.76 -14.44 -25.31
C ASP A 52 -8.94 -15.26 -24.29
N LYS A 53 -9.52 -15.46 -23.11
CA LYS A 53 -8.92 -16.19 -21.98
C LYS A 53 -7.63 -15.55 -21.43
N LYS A 54 -7.38 -14.27 -21.70
CA LYS A 54 -6.23 -13.52 -21.18
C LYS A 54 -6.70 -12.25 -20.45
N LEU A 55 -5.99 -11.85 -19.42
CA LEU A 55 -6.19 -10.55 -18.78
C LEU A 55 -5.85 -9.44 -19.79
N ASN A 56 -6.78 -8.51 -19.99
CA ASN A 56 -6.58 -7.37 -20.88
C ASN A 56 -5.88 -6.24 -20.12
N LEU A 57 -4.54 -6.28 -20.09
CA LEU A 57 -3.70 -5.26 -19.46
C LEU A 57 -2.97 -4.45 -20.54
N GLY A 58 -2.83 -3.14 -20.33
CA GLY A 58 -1.94 -2.31 -21.13
C GLY A 58 -0.46 -2.67 -20.90
N THR A 59 0.40 -2.34 -21.86
CA THR A 59 1.85 -2.68 -21.85
C THR A 59 2.58 -2.33 -20.55
N TRP A 60 2.11 -1.31 -19.83
CA TRP A 60 2.74 -0.81 -18.59
C TRP A 60 1.87 -0.98 -17.35
N GLN A 61 0.76 -1.72 -17.43
CA GLN A 61 -0.06 -2.04 -16.26
C GLN A 61 0.51 -3.28 -15.55
N GLY A 62 0.89 -3.08 -14.29
CA GLY A 62 1.24 -4.16 -13.36
C GLY A 62 0.23 -4.22 -12.23
N ILE A 63 -0.03 -5.43 -11.75
CA ILE A 63 -0.87 -5.68 -10.57
C ILE A 63 0.08 -5.89 -9.39
N PHE A 64 -0.14 -5.17 -8.30
CA PHE A 64 0.71 -5.20 -7.13
C PHE A 64 -0.14 -5.43 -5.88
N LEU A 65 0.35 -6.30 -5.00
CA LEU A 65 -0.06 -6.28 -3.60
C LEU A 65 0.79 -5.21 -2.91
N PHE A 66 0.14 -4.18 -2.36
CA PHE A 66 0.82 -3.17 -1.58
C PHE A 66 0.56 -3.43 -0.09
N GLU A 67 1.44 -4.20 0.52
CA GLU A 67 1.41 -4.44 1.96
C GLU A 67 1.75 -3.14 2.71
N HIS A 68 0.92 -2.79 3.69
CA HIS A 68 1.05 -1.56 4.49
C HIS A 68 1.50 -1.82 5.92
N ARG A 69 1.37 -3.06 6.40
CA ARG A 69 1.81 -3.52 7.72
C ARG A 69 3.20 -4.14 7.62
N THR A 70 4.01 -3.91 8.63
CA THR A 70 5.33 -4.50 8.76
C THR A 70 5.23 -5.81 9.54
N SER A 71 5.93 -6.86 9.12
CA SER A 71 5.96 -8.14 9.84
C SER A 71 6.99 -8.16 10.98
N LEU A 72 7.87 -7.16 11.04
CA LEU A 72 8.85 -7.03 12.11
C LEU A 72 8.17 -6.39 13.32
N LYS A 73 7.81 -7.22 14.31
CA LYS A 73 7.66 -6.75 15.69
C LYS A 73 9.03 -6.25 16.14
N ILE A 74 9.25 -4.95 16.07
CA ILE A 74 10.31 -4.33 16.85
C ILE A 74 9.72 -4.26 18.26
N ASP A 75 10.03 -5.26 19.07
CA ASP A 75 9.79 -5.22 20.51
C ASP A 75 10.56 -4.00 21.05
N LEU A 76 9.83 -2.96 21.44
CA LEU A 76 10.33 -1.83 22.22
C LEU A 76 9.95 -2.03 23.68
#